data_AF-Q8ZUU9-F1
#
_entry.id   AF-Q8ZUU9-F1
#
_cell.length_a   1.000
_cell.length_b   1.000
_cell.length_c   1.000
_cell.angle_alpha   90.00
_cell.angle_beta   90.00
_cell.angle_gamma   90.00
#
_symmetry.space_group_name_H-M   'P 1'
#
loop_
_entity.id
_entity.type
_entity.pdbx_description
1 polymer ?
#
loop_
_entity_poly.entity_id
_entity_poly.type
_entity_poly.pdbx_seq_one_letter_code
_entity_poly.pdbx_strand_id
1 'polypeptide(L)'
;MSIYYIIGNLLLQLRFRYGVEEVDDSVELVNLVKSQEEGVEKTYIYSPPGRPRPYLISAMLSPPYVALAVADLDDVRQIHADIPLEDVEEATTVVVDNYAPFIMPLKKDDGVIYGVLGFKTVVESDVLTGGFFETLLEDFELNSDKYFSSIVNKLTELKQK
;
A
#
# COMPACT_ATOMS: atom_id res chain seq x y z
N MET A 1 0.43 -21.73 -7.37
CA MET A 1 -0.13 -20.61 -8.17
C MET A 1 0.84 -19.43 -8.11
N SER A 2 1.12 -18.77 -9.23
CA SER A 2 2.06 -17.61 -9.26
C SER A 2 1.49 -16.44 -8.47
N ILE A 3 2.34 -15.69 -7.76
CA ILE A 3 1.94 -14.49 -7.02
C ILE A 3 1.30 -13.44 -7.94
N TYR A 4 1.80 -13.34 -9.17
CA TYR A 4 1.29 -12.41 -10.17
C TYR A 4 -0.08 -12.81 -10.73
N TYR A 5 -0.42 -14.10 -10.69
CA TYR A 5 -1.77 -14.54 -11.00
C TYR A 5 -2.76 -14.15 -9.89
N ILE A 6 -2.31 -14.18 -8.63
CA ILE A 6 -3.11 -13.71 -7.48
C ILE A 6 -3.36 -12.21 -7.59
N ILE A 7 -2.32 -11.43 -7.87
CA ILE A 7 -2.42 -9.98 -8.10
C ILE A 7 -3.36 -9.68 -9.28
N GLY A 8 -3.22 -10.40 -10.40
CA GLY A 8 -4.12 -10.26 -11.55
C GLY A 8 -5.59 -10.50 -11.19
N ASN A 9 -5.88 -11.57 -10.45
CA ASN A 9 -7.25 -11.85 -9.99
C ASN A 9 -7.78 -10.80 -9.01
N LEU A 10 -6.94 -10.31 -8.10
CA LEU A 10 -7.30 -9.23 -7.19
C LEU A 10 -7.74 -7.99 -7.99
N LEU A 11 -6.93 -7.56 -8.96
CA LEU A 11 -7.26 -6.41 -9.80
C LEU A 11 -8.55 -6.61 -10.60
N LEU A 12 -8.78 -7.81 -11.15
CA LEU A 12 -10.04 -8.13 -11.83
C LEU A 12 -11.25 -8.05 -10.89
N GLN A 13 -11.12 -8.53 -9.65
CA GLN A 13 -12.19 -8.41 -8.66
C GLN A 13 -12.44 -6.96 -8.26
N LEU A 14 -11.40 -6.19 -8.00
CA LEU A 14 -11.53 -4.76 -7.65
C LEU A 14 -12.26 -4.00 -8.77
N ARG A 15 -11.85 -4.17 -10.02
CA ARG A 15 -12.48 -3.52 -11.19
C ARG A 15 -13.91 -3.96 -11.42
N PHE A 16 -14.14 -5.26 -11.58
CA PHE A 16 -15.41 -5.76 -12.12
C PHE A 16 -16.44 -6.15 -11.06
N ARG A 17 -16.01 -6.51 -9.85
CA ARG A 17 -16.91 -6.93 -8.77
C ARG A 17 -17.18 -5.80 -7.80
N TYR A 18 -16.15 -5.02 -7.45
CA TYR A 18 -16.25 -3.96 -6.46
C TYR A 18 -16.37 -2.56 -7.07
N GLY A 19 -16.20 -2.43 -8.40
CA GLY A 19 -16.32 -1.16 -9.09
C GLY A 19 -15.28 -0.14 -8.66
N VAL A 20 -14.09 -0.61 -8.25
CA VAL A 20 -12.98 0.26 -7.84
C VAL A 20 -12.51 1.06 -9.04
N GLU A 21 -12.44 2.36 -8.83
CA GLU A 21 -12.05 3.34 -9.84
C GLU A 21 -10.56 3.25 -10.14
N GLU A 22 -10.21 3.29 -11.42
CA GLU A 22 -8.83 3.23 -11.89
C GLU A 22 -8.51 4.51 -12.66
N VAL A 23 -7.37 5.12 -12.30
CA VAL A 23 -6.88 6.37 -12.89
C VAL A 23 -5.39 6.24 -13.20
N ASP A 24 -4.93 6.91 -14.24
CA ASP A 24 -3.53 6.94 -14.68
C ASP A 24 -2.84 8.29 -14.42
N ASP A 25 -3.61 9.31 -14.04
CA ASP A 25 -3.12 10.67 -13.73
C ASP A 25 -3.18 10.97 -12.21
N SER A 26 -2.06 11.45 -11.67
CA SER A 26 -1.93 11.74 -10.24
C SER A 26 -2.79 12.93 -9.79
N VAL A 27 -3.04 13.91 -10.66
CA VAL A 27 -3.87 15.07 -10.36
C VAL A 27 -5.34 14.64 -10.27
N GLU A 28 -5.80 13.80 -11.20
CA GLU A 28 -7.12 13.19 -11.16
C GLU A 28 -7.33 12.38 -9.88
N LEU A 29 -6.40 11.48 -9.55
CA LEU A 29 -6.45 10.68 -8.32
C LEU A 29 -6.60 11.56 -7.07
N VAL A 30 -5.75 12.59 -6.93
CA VAL A 30 -5.77 13.47 -5.76
C VAL A 30 -7.09 14.25 -5.70
N ASN A 31 -7.62 14.70 -6.83
CA ASN A 31 -8.92 15.37 -6.87
C ASN A 31 -10.05 14.42 -6.43
N LEU A 32 -10.03 13.16 -6.87
CA LEU A 32 -10.99 12.15 -6.42
C LEU A 32 -10.91 11.95 -4.91
N VAL A 33 -9.71 11.78 -4.37
CA VAL A 33 -9.46 11.65 -2.92
C VAL A 33 -9.96 12.86 -2.13
N LYS A 34 -9.79 14.08 -2.64
CA LYS A 34 -10.29 15.30 -1.97
C LYS A 34 -11.80 15.52 -2.13
N SER A 35 -12.41 14.91 -3.15
CA SER A 35 -13.84 15.04 -3.43
C SER A 35 -14.71 13.99 -2.73
N GLN A 36 -14.10 12.99 -2.11
CA GLN A 36 -14.82 11.92 -1.42
C GLN A 36 -15.54 12.40 -0.17
N GLU A 37 -16.48 11.60 0.31
CA GLU A 37 -17.18 11.86 1.57
C GLU A 37 -16.20 11.83 2.76
N GLU A 38 -16.32 12.81 3.65
CA GLU A 38 -15.50 12.88 4.87
C GLU A 38 -15.72 11.65 5.75
N GLY A 39 -14.63 11.09 6.28
CA GLY A 39 -14.64 9.93 7.18
C GLY A 39 -14.92 8.60 6.48
N VAL A 40 -15.12 8.59 5.16
CA VAL A 40 -15.30 7.36 4.38
C VAL A 40 -13.97 6.95 3.75
N GLU A 41 -13.57 5.71 4.02
CA GLU A 41 -12.44 5.09 3.33
C GLU A 41 -12.87 4.67 1.92
N LYS A 42 -12.11 5.09 0.90
CA LYS A 42 -12.30 4.66 -0.48
C LYS A 42 -10.99 4.16 -1.07
N THR A 43 -11.08 3.06 -1.82
CA THR A 43 -9.95 2.47 -2.53
C THR A 43 -9.96 2.89 -4.00
N TYR A 44 -8.77 3.10 -4.56
CA TYR A 44 -8.50 3.43 -5.96
C TYR A 44 -7.37 2.53 -6.50
N ILE A 45 -7.38 2.31 -7.81
CA ILE A 45 -6.25 1.72 -8.54
C ILE A 45 -5.54 2.87 -9.25
N TYR A 46 -4.26 3.08 -8.94
CA TYR A 46 -3.43 4.08 -9.63
C TYR A 46 -2.47 3.39 -10.58
N SER A 47 -2.67 3.61 -11.89
CA SER A 47 -1.97 2.94 -12.98
C SER A 47 -1.12 3.93 -13.79
N PRO A 48 -0.04 4.52 -13.22
CA PRO A 48 0.74 5.51 -13.93
C PRO A 48 1.42 4.92 -15.18
N PRO A 49 1.61 5.72 -16.24
CA PRO A 49 2.27 5.29 -17.45
C PRO A 49 3.67 4.70 -17.18
N GLY A 50 3.99 3.60 -17.87
CA GLY A 50 5.33 2.99 -17.81
C GLY A 50 5.55 2.01 -16.66
N ARG A 51 4.60 1.83 -15.73
CA ARG A 51 4.67 0.76 -14.72
C ARG A 51 3.98 -0.53 -15.17
N PRO A 52 4.58 -1.71 -14.90
CA PRO A 52 3.94 -3.00 -15.21
C PRO A 52 2.70 -3.29 -14.36
N ARG A 53 2.66 -2.79 -13.12
CA ARG A 53 1.59 -3.04 -12.15
C ARG A 53 1.22 -1.74 -11.44
N PRO A 54 -0.07 -1.56 -11.09
CA PRO A 54 -0.54 -0.35 -10.44
C PRO A 54 -0.27 -0.36 -8.94
N TYR A 55 -0.52 0.77 -8.31
CA TYR A 55 -0.66 0.85 -6.85
C TYR A 55 -2.11 0.68 -6.46
N LEU A 56 -2.33 0.11 -5.27
CA LEU A 56 -3.61 0.23 -4.58
C LEU A 56 -3.52 1.38 -3.58
N ILE A 57 -4.45 2.32 -3.68
CA ILE A 57 -4.51 3.49 -2.82
C ILE A 57 -5.79 3.41 -2.01
N SER A 58 -5.70 3.22 -0.70
CA SER A 58 -6.82 3.47 0.20
C SER A 58 -6.66 4.85 0.81
N ALA A 59 -7.70 5.67 0.73
CA ALA A 59 -7.67 7.04 1.22
C ALA A 59 -8.91 7.34 2.06
N MET A 60 -8.72 8.13 3.12
CA MET A 60 -9.81 8.66 3.93
C MET A 60 -9.57 10.15 4.15
N LEU A 61 -10.53 10.96 3.72
CA LEU A 61 -10.52 12.41 3.94
C LEU A 61 -11.04 12.71 5.34
N SER A 62 -10.24 13.38 6.15
CA SER A 62 -10.60 13.82 7.50
C SER A 62 -10.02 15.22 7.72
N PRO A 63 -10.69 16.28 7.21
CA PRO A 63 -10.15 17.63 7.20
C PRO A 63 -9.60 18.08 8.57
N PRO A 64 -8.41 18.71 8.61
CA PRO A 64 -7.64 19.20 7.48
C PRO A 64 -6.71 18.15 6.83
N TYR A 65 -6.82 16.87 7.19
CA TYR A 65 -5.89 15.82 6.78
C TYR A 65 -6.50 14.81 5.81
N VAL A 66 -5.63 14.05 5.15
CA VAL A 66 -5.96 12.83 4.39
C VAL A 66 -5.07 11.71 4.92
N ALA A 67 -5.69 10.62 5.36
CA ALA A 67 -4.98 9.38 5.62
C ALA A 67 -4.84 8.61 4.30
N LEU A 68 -3.62 8.17 3.98
CA LEU A 68 -3.30 7.41 2.79
C LEU A 68 -2.66 6.08 3.18
N ALA A 69 -3.10 5.01 2.55
CA ALA A 69 -2.43 3.72 2.52
C ALA A 69 -2.15 3.37 1.06
N VAL A 70 -0.88 3.14 0.73
CA VAL A 70 -0.42 2.80 -0.61
C VAL A 70 0.19 1.41 -0.56
N ALA A 71 -0.20 0.54 -1.48
CA ALA A 71 0.45 -0.76 -1.69
C ALA A 71 0.99 -0.83 -3.13
N ASP A 72 2.29 -1.08 -3.27
CA ASP A 72 2.95 -1.21 -4.57
C ASP A 72 2.84 -2.66 -5.06
N LEU A 73 1.94 -2.92 -6.02
CA LEU A 73 1.72 -4.27 -6.51
C LEU A 73 2.88 -4.82 -7.35
N ASP A 74 3.88 -4.00 -7.67
CA ASP A 74 5.11 -4.45 -8.31
C ASP A 74 6.15 -4.94 -7.29
N ASP A 75 6.14 -4.39 -6.07
CA ASP A 75 7.10 -4.69 -5.02
C ASP A 75 6.68 -5.88 -4.14
N VAL A 76 6.85 -7.09 -4.70
CA VAL A 76 6.54 -8.34 -4.00
C VAL A 76 7.70 -8.79 -3.11
N ARG A 77 7.42 -8.96 -1.82
CA ARG A 77 8.37 -9.39 -0.79
C ARG A 77 7.96 -10.72 -0.14
N GLN A 78 8.92 -11.35 0.52
CA GLN A 78 8.75 -12.64 1.19
C GLN A 78 9.22 -12.56 2.63
N ILE A 79 8.40 -13.03 3.56
CA ILE A 79 8.71 -13.05 5.00
C ILE A 79 8.51 -14.45 5.55
N HIS A 80 9.48 -14.92 6.34
CA HIS A 80 9.39 -16.17 7.08
C HIS A 80 8.86 -15.89 8.50
N ALA A 81 7.55 -15.99 8.68
CA ALA A 81 6.90 -15.72 9.96
C ALA A 81 5.68 -16.61 10.15
N ASP A 82 5.47 -17.06 11.40
CA ASP A 82 4.27 -17.80 11.76
C ASP A 82 3.18 -16.85 12.27
N ILE A 83 2.64 -16.07 11.35
CA ILE A 83 1.58 -15.09 11.60
C ILE A 83 0.36 -15.51 10.75
N PRO A 84 -0.87 -15.47 11.28
CA PRO A 84 -2.09 -15.60 10.47
C PRO A 84 -2.11 -14.56 9.34
N LEU A 85 -2.68 -14.90 8.19
CA LEU A 85 -2.59 -14.04 7.00
C LEU A 85 -3.28 -12.69 7.25
N GLU A 86 -4.40 -12.71 7.96
CA GLU A 86 -5.20 -11.58 8.39
C GLU A 86 -4.47 -10.58 9.30
N ASP A 87 -3.49 -11.05 10.07
CA ASP A 87 -2.78 -10.24 11.06
C ASP A 87 -1.45 -9.67 10.52
N VAL A 88 -1.06 -10.06 9.29
CA VAL A 88 0.25 -9.71 8.72
C VAL A 88 0.44 -8.21 8.62
N GLU A 89 -0.56 -7.48 8.14
CA GLU A 89 -0.44 -6.04 7.94
C GLU A 89 -0.17 -5.32 9.27
N GLU A 90 -0.93 -5.63 10.31
CA GLU A 90 -0.74 -5.06 11.64
C GLU A 90 0.61 -5.48 12.25
N ALA A 91 0.94 -6.78 12.16
CA ALA A 91 2.18 -7.30 12.69
C ALA A 91 3.42 -6.72 11.98
N THR A 92 3.30 -6.36 10.71
CA THR A 92 4.39 -5.79 9.90
C THR A 92 4.42 -4.27 9.88
N THR A 93 3.39 -3.58 10.37
CA THR A 93 3.39 -2.12 10.40
C THR A 93 4.46 -1.59 11.36
N VAL A 94 5.40 -0.78 10.87
CA VAL A 94 6.44 -0.12 11.67
C VAL A 94 6.50 1.35 11.30
N VAL A 95 6.69 2.26 12.26
CA VAL A 95 6.88 3.68 11.96
C VAL A 95 8.36 3.93 11.64
N VAL A 96 8.63 4.46 10.45
CA VAL A 96 9.95 4.86 9.96
C VAL A 96 9.83 6.27 9.41
N ASP A 97 10.39 7.24 10.11
CA ASP A 97 10.27 8.67 9.79
C ASP A 97 8.78 9.09 9.76
N ASN A 98 8.28 9.64 8.66
CA ASN A 98 6.87 10.06 8.48
C ASN A 98 5.98 8.99 7.83
N TYR A 99 6.50 7.78 7.67
CA TYR A 99 5.83 6.68 7.01
C TYR A 99 5.62 5.51 7.97
N ALA A 100 4.55 4.76 7.75
CA ALA A 100 4.30 3.50 8.41
C ALA A 100 4.31 2.38 7.36
N PRO A 101 5.49 1.91 6.92
CA PRO A 101 5.59 0.75 6.02
C PRO A 101 4.96 -0.50 6.62
N PHE A 102 4.35 -1.31 5.74
CA PHE A 102 3.68 -2.57 6.08
C PHE A 102 3.76 -3.57 4.91
N ILE A 103 3.42 -4.82 5.16
CA ILE A 103 3.20 -5.83 4.12
C ILE A 103 1.71 -6.10 3.98
N MET A 104 1.16 -5.85 2.79
CA MET A 104 -0.18 -6.32 2.44
C MET A 104 -0.07 -7.81 2.06
N PRO A 105 -0.70 -8.72 2.81
CA PRO A 105 -0.58 -10.14 2.57
C PRO A 105 -1.31 -10.57 1.29
N LEU A 106 -0.67 -11.43 0.48
CA LEU A 106 -1.29 -12.01 -0.73
C LEU A 106 -1.50 -13.52 -0.62
N LYS A 107 -0.52 -14.24 -0.07
CA LYS A 107 -0.62 -15.68 0.22
C LYS A 107 0.36 -16.10 1.31
N LYS A 108 0.04 -17.21 2.00
CA LYS A 108 0.96 -17.94 2.88
C LYS A 108 1.12 -19.36 2.32
N ASP A 109 2.35 -19.83 2.24
CA ASP A 109 2.72 -21.15 1.71
C ASP A 109 3.90 -21.69 2.53
N ASP A 110 3.76 -22.86 3.16
CA ASP A 110 4.79 -23.49 3.99
C ASP A 110 5.52 -22.56 4.98
N GLY A 111 4.77 -21.68 5.67
CA GLY A 111 5.34 -20.72 6.65
C GLY A 111 6.03 -19.50 6.02
N VAL A 112 5.98 -19.37 4.69
CA VAL A 112 6.42 -18.19 3.94
C VAL A 112 5.21 -17.35 3.56
N ILE A 113 5.25 -16.08 3.95
CA ILE A 113 4.24 -15.09 3.61
C ILE A 113 4.76 -14.30 2.40
N TYR A 114 3.97 -14.29 1.34
CA TYR A 114 4.20 -13.46 0.16
C TYR A 114 3.21 -12.31 0.24
N GLY A 115 3.72 -11.09 0.14
CA GLY A 115 2.92 -9.89 0.17
C GLY A 115 3.58 -8.78 -0.64
N VAL A 116 2.89 -7.66 -0.74
CA VAL A 116 3.45 -6.46 -1.38
C VAL A 116 3.80 -5.44 -0.31
N LEU A 117 4.88 -4.69 -0.56
CA LEU A 117 5.27 -3.60 0.32
C LEU A 117 4.31 -2.42 0.11
N GLY A 118 3.86 -1.86 1.21
CA GLY A 118 3.08 -0.64 1.22
C GLY A 118 3.52 0.29 2.32
N PHE A 119 2.93 1.48 2.34
CA PHE A 119 3.11 2.44 3.42
C PHE A 119 1.80 3.15 3.75
N LYS A 120 1.66 3.52 5.02
CA LYS A 120 0.62 4.44 5.46
C LYS A 120 1.24 5.79 5.82
N THR A 121 0.53 6.87 5.57
CA THR A 121 0.92 8.21 5.98
C THR A 121 -0.31 9.10 6.15
N VAL A 122 -0.11 10.26 6.78
CA VAL A 122 -1.13 11.29 6.93
C VAL A 122 -0.56 12.58 6.37
N VAL A 123 -1.31 13.21 5.46
CA VAL A 123 -0.89 14.41 4.75
C VAL A 123 -1.92 15.51 4.96
N GLU A 124 -1.48 16.76 5.00
CA GLU A 124 -2.44 17.87 4.96
C GLU A 124 -3.14 17.90 3.60
N SER A 125 -4.46 18.03 3.62
CA SER A 125 -5.29 18.03 2.42
C SER A 125 -4.91 19.17 1.47
N ASP A 126 -4.48 20.32 1.97
CA ASP A 126 -4.03 21.45 1.14
C ASP A 126 -2.65 21.20 0.47
N VAL A 127 -1.81 20.35 1.07
CA VAL A 127 -0.48 19.98 0.56
C VAL A 127 -0.57 18.84 -0.45
N LEU A 128 -1.55 17.94 -0.31
CA LEU A 128 -1.74 16.82 -1.22
C LEU A 128 -2.05 17.31 -2.64
N THR A 129 -1.08 17.24 -3.54
CA THR A 129 -1.21 17.57 -4.97
C THR A 129 -0.71 16.37 -5.79
N GLY A 130 -1.01 16.31 -7.10
CA GLY A 130 -0.52 15.22 -7.95
C GLY A 130 1.01 15.06 -7.90
N GLY A 131 1.75 16.16 -8.04
CA GLY A 131 3.21 16.15 -7.96
C GLY A 131 3.75 15.80 -6.56
N PHE A 132 3.09 16.25 -5.49
CA PHE A 132 3.45 15.82 -4.13
C PHE A 132 3.22 14.31 -3.94
N PHE A 133 2.09 13.80 -4.42
CA PHE A 133 1.78 12.37 -4.35
C PHE A 133 2.78 11.52 -5.13
N GLU A 134 3.18 11.96 -6.34
CA GLU A 134 4.25 11.30 -7.09
C GLU A 134 5.58 11.31 -6.32
N THR A 135 5.93 12.44 -5.70
CA THR A 135 7.14 12.52 -4.85
C THR A 135 7.08 11.53 -3.68
N LEU A 136 5.91 11.34 -3.05
CA LEU A 136 5.74 10.33 -2.00
C LEU A 136 5.99 8.91 -2.52
N LEU A 137 5.52 8.59 -3.73
CA LEU A 137 5.73 7.27 -4.34
C LEU A 137 7.20 7.05 -4.72
N GLU A 138 7.84 8.06 -5.31
CA GLU A 138 9.27 8.01 -5.65
C GLU A 138 10.14 7.83 -4.40
N ASP A 139 9.87 8.62 -3.35
CA ASP A 139 10.56 8.48 -2.06
C ASP A 139 10.37 7.09 -1.47
N PHE A 140 9.15 6.54 -1.57
CA PHE A 140 8.87 5.20 -1.08
C PHE A 140 9.70 4.13 -1.81
N GLU A 141 9.77 4.21 -3.13
CA GLU A 141 10.53 3.27 -3.95
C GLU A 141 12.03 3.34 -3.69
N LEU A 142 12.57 4.55 -3.60
CA LEU A 142 13.98 4.78 -3.29
C LEU A 142 14.36 4.18 -1.91
N ASN A 143 13.42 4.14 -0.97
CA ASN A 143 13.63 3.66 0.39
C ASN A 143 13.03 2.26 0.66
N SER A 144 12.50 1.57 -0.35
CA SER A 144 11.76 0.31 -0.17
C SER A 144 12.56 -0.75 0.60
N ASP A 145 13.85 -0.93 0.28
CA ASP A 145 14.70 -1.91 0.98
C ASP A 145 14.96 -1.52 2.45
N LYS A 146 15.05 -0.21 2.76
CA LYS A 146 15.17 0.29 4.13
C LYS A 146 13.90 -0.04 4.91
N TYR A 147 12.73 0.22 4.33
CA TYR A 147 11.44 -0.08 4.95
C TYR A 147 11.25 -1.57 5.18
N PHE A 148 11.52 -2.39 4.17
CA PHE A 148 11.43 -3.84 4.30
C PHE A 148 12.38 -4.37 5.38
N SER A 149 13.60 -3.85 5.46
CA SER A 149 14.55 -4.21 6.52
C SER A 149 14.03 -3.88 7.92
N SER A 150 13.40 -2.71 8.11
CA SER A 150 12.77 -2.33 9.38
C SER A 150 11.65 -3.30 9.79
N ILE A 151 10.83 -3.77 8.83
CA ILE A 151 9.79 -4.78 9.08
C ILE A 151 10.41 -6.09 9.54
N VAL A 152 11.42 -6.59 8.83
CA VAL A 152 12.09 -7.86 9.16
C VAL A 152 12.78 -7.79 10.53
N ASN A 153 13.38 -6.64 10.87
CA ASN A 153 13.98 -6.42 12.18
C ASN A 153 12.94 -6.50 13.31
N LYS A 154 11.80 -5.81 13.18
CA LYS A 154 10.69 -5.90 14.15
C LYS A 154 10.23 -7.35 14.35
N LEU A 155 10.04 -8.10 13.27
CA LEU A 155 9.60 -9.50 13.34
C LEU A 155 10.65 -10.41 14.00
N THR A 156 11.93 -10.12 13.82
CA THR A 156 13.02 -10.87 14.45
C THR A 156 13.07 -10.61 15.96
N GLU A 157 12.88 -9.37 16.39
CA GLU A 157 12.80 -9.00 17.81
C GLU A 157 11.62 -9.66 18.51
N LEU A 158 10.48 -9.80 17.83
CA LEU A 158 9.30 -10.49 18.36
C LEU A 158 9.53 -11.99 18.60
N LYS A 159 10.35 -12.66 17.78
CA LYS A 159 10.68 -14.09 17.97
C LYS A 159 11.60 -14.35 19.17
N GLN A 160 12.29 -13.33 19.67
CA GLN A 160 13.22 -13.45 20.80
C GLN A 160 12.56 -13.21 22.17
N LYS A 161 11.29 -12.80 22.19
CA LYS A 161 10.49 -12.60 23.41
C LYS A 161 9.59 -13.80 23.66
#